data_AF-A0A850A7Z7-F1
#
_entry.id   AF-A0A850A7Z7-F1
#
_cell.length_a   1.000
_cell.length_b   1.000
_cell.length_c   1.000
_cell.angle_alpha   90.00
_cell.angle_beta   90.00
_cell.angle_gamma   90.00
#
_symmetry.space_group_name_H-M   'P 1'
#
loop_
_entity.id
_entity.type
_entity.pdbx_description
1 polymer ?
#
loop_
_entity_poly.entity_id
_entity_poly.type
_entity_poly.pdbx_seq_one_letter_code
_entity_poly.pdbx_strand_id
1 'polypeptide(L)'
;MRPQTGYYGDIVEEAAALMESLVNNHPFIDGNKRTAFFTIDAFLRANGYYIECDNDAAYAFFVGLFETGAFNFGNLEKWIREKIKPL
;
A
#
# COMPACT_ATOMS: atom_id res chain seq x y z
N MET A 1 -14.73 -14.79 -2.16
CA MET A 1 -13.46 -15.52 -1.92
C MET A 1 -12.48 -15.05 -2.98
N ARG A 2 -11.40 -14.34 -2.62
CA ARG A 2 -10.40 -13.91 -3.61
C ARG A 2 -9.41 -15.07 -3.84
N PRO A 3 -9.20 -15.54 -5.08
CA PRO A 3 -8.23 -16.59 -5.38
C PRO A 3 -6.80 -16.06 -5.14
N GLN A 4 -5.96 -16.87 -4.50
CA GLN A 4 -4.67 -16.45 -3.91
C GLN A 4 -3.42 -16.83 -4.74
N THR A 5 -3.55 -17.24 -6.01
CA THR A 5 -2.37 -17.61 -6.82
C THR A 5 -2.54 -17.20 -8.28
N GLY A 6 -1.63 -16.34 -8.78
CA GLY A 6 -1.35 -16.17 -10.22
C GLY A 6 -1.83 -14.89 -10.91
N TYR A 7 -2.36 -13.87 -10.23
CA TYR A 7 -2.94 -12.68 -10.87
C TYR A 7 -2.18 -11.35 -10.68
N TYR A 8 -1.24 -11.25 -9.74
CA TYR A 8 -0.46 -10.02 -9.63
C TYR A 8 0.71 -10.08 -10.61
N GLY A 9 0.67 -9.24 -11.63
CA GLY A 9 1.64 -9.22 -12.71
C GLY A 9 3.03 -8.78 -12.28
N ASP A 10 3.12 -8.05 -11.15
CA ASP A 10 4.37 -7.58 -10.56
C ASP A 10 4.25 -7.31 -9.05
N ILE A 11 5.39 -6.97 -8.42
CA ILE A 11 5.50 -6.68 -6.99
C ILE A 11 4.67 -5.46 -6.56
N VAL A 12 4.36 -4.54 -7.48
CA VAL A 12 3.57 -3.35 -7.22
C VAL A 12 2.11 -3.73 -7.01
N GLU A 13 1.58 -4.60 -7.88
CA GLU A 13 0.23 -5.12 -7.72
C GLU A 13 0.08 -5.94 -6.44
N GLU A 14 1.07 -6.77 -6.08
CA GLU A 14 1.06 -7.52 -4.81
C GLU A 14 1.03 -6.57 -3.60
N ALA A 15 1.86 -5.53 -3.62
CA ALA A 15 1.92 -4.52 -2.55
C ALA A 15 0.59 -3.75 -2.42
N ALA A 16 -0.02 -3.35 -3.53
CA ALA A 16 -1.30 -2.63 -3.55
C ALA A 16 -2.45 -3.50 -3.02
N ALA A 17 -2.49 -4.77 -3.43
CA ALA A 17 -3.51 -5.70 -2.94
C ALA A 17 -3.34 -6.04 -1.46
N LEU A 18 -2.09 -6.21 -1.00
CA LEU A 18 -1.79 -6.40 0.41
C LEU A 18 -2.29 -5.20 1.23
N MET A 19 -2.02 -3.97 0.78
CA MET A 19 -2.46 -2.76 1.45
C MET A 19 -3.98 -2.63 1.50
N GLU A 20 -4.66 -2.83 0.37
CA GLU A 20 -6.12 -2.78 0.31
C GLU A 20 -6.74 -3.80 1.27
N SER A 21 -6.20 -5.02 1.32
CA SER A 21 -6.67 -6.10 2.21
C SER A 21 -6.46 -5.76 3.69
N LEU A 22 -5.29 -5.21 4.04
CA LEU A 22 -4.96 -4.82 5.42
C LEU A 22 -5.90 -3.73 5.93
N VAL A 23 -6.23 -2.75 5.08
CA VAL A 23 -7.07 -1.64 5.47
C VAL A 23 -8.54 -2.05 5.58
N ASN A 24 -9.05 -2.85 4.64
CA ASN A 24 -10.45 -3.29 4.64
C ASN A 24 -10.79 -4.27 5.76
N ASN A 25 -9.81 -5.00 6.30
CA ASN A 25 -10.03 -5.90 7.43
C ASN A 25 -10.06 -5.20 8.81
N HIS A 26 -9.96 -3.86 8.86
CA HIS A 26 -10.01 -3.06 10.10
C HIS A 26 -9.19 -3.64 11.30
N PRO A 27 -7.91 -4.05 11.14
CA PRO A 27 -7.20 -4.75 12.21
C PRO A 27 -6.79 -3.87 13.41
N PHE A 28 -6.83 -2.53 13.33
CA PHE A 28 -6.43 -1.67 14.45
C PHE A 28 -7.41 -0.52 14.74
N ILE A 29 -7.53 -0.22 16.03
CA ILE A 29 -8.54 0.69 16.62
C ILE A 29 -8.13 2.18 16.54
N ASP A 30 -6.83 2.53 16.39
CA ASP A 30 -6.41 3.95 16.23
C ASP A 30 -5.03 4.17 15.54
N GLY A 31 -4.34 3.10 15.09
CA GLY A 31 -2.95 3.16 14.55
C GLY A 31 -2.80 2.95 13.03
N ASN A 32 -3.91 2.83 12.30
CA ASN A 32 -3.97 2.18 10.96
C ASN A 32 -3.04 2.77 9.88
N LYS A 33 -2.78 4.08 9.90
CA LYS A 33 -2.17 4.76 8.74
C LYS A 33 -0.66 4.55 8.66
N ARG A 34 0.05 4.57 9.80
CA ARG A 34 1.50 4.31 9.84
C ARG A 34 1.79 2.82 9.68
N THR A 35 1.00 1.94 10.31
CA THR A 35 1.21 0.49 10.23
C THR A 35 0.98 -0.05 8.82
N ALA A 36 -0.01 0.44 8.07
CA ALA A 36 -0.22 0.04 6.68
C ALA A 36 0.96 0.46 5.80
N PHE A 37 1.47 1.69 5.96
CA PHE A 37 2.63 2.18 5.22
C PHE A 37 3.90 1.36 5.52
N PHE A 38 4.22 1.16 6.80
CA PHE A 38 5.40 0.36 7.19
C PHE A 38 5.30 -1.10 6.75
N THR A 39 4.10 -1.68 6.72
CA THR A 39 3.91 -3.05 6.22
C THR A 39 4.28 -3.16 4.74
N ILE A 40 3.88 -2.19 3.93
CA ILE A 40 4.21 -2.17 2.50
C ILE A 40 5.69 -1.86 2.28
N ASP A 41 6.26 -0.88 2.99
CA ASP A 41 7.67 -0.56 2.88
C ASP A 41 8.53 -1.77 3.26
N ALA A 42 8.17 -2.49 4.34
CA ALA A 42 8.83 -3.74 4.71
C ALA A 42 8.67 -4.84 3.64
N PHE A 43 7.47 -5.00 3.08
CA PHE A 43 7.21 -5.96 1.99
C PHE A 43 8.05 -5.65 0.75
N LEU A 44 8.10 -4.39 0.32
CA LEU A 44 8.89 -3.98 -0.84
C LEU A 44 10.39 -4.15 -0.58
N ARG A 45 10.87 -3.82 0.62
CA ARG A 45 12.28 -4.00 1.00
C ARG A 45 12.70 -5.46 0.99
N ALA A 46 11.83 -6.35 1.46
CA ALA A 46 12.07 -7.80 1.38
C ALA A 46 12.21 -8.29 -0.07
N ASN A 47 11.64 -7.56 -1.02
CA ASN A 47 11.69 -7.85 -2.46
C ASN A 47 12.72 -6.99 -3.23
N GLY A 48 13.58 -6.24 -2.53
CA GLY A 48 14.64 -5.43 -3.17
C GLY A 48 14.18 -4.07 -3.69
N TYR A 49 13.07 -3.54 -3.17
CA TYR A 49 12.53 -2.23 -3.54
C TYR A 49 12.24 -1.37 -2.31
N TYR A 50 12.05 -0.07 -2.48
CA TYR A 50 11.54 0.81 -1.44
C TYR A 50 10.67 1.91 -2.05
N ILE A 51 9.89 2.60 -1.20
CA ILE A 51 9.10 3.76 -1.61
C ILE A 51 9.91 5.02 -1.31
N GLU A 52 10.25 5.77 -2.35
CA GLU A 52 10.86 7.09 -2.23
C GLU A 52 9.76 8.14 -2.07
N CYS A 53 9.44 8.49 -0.82
CA CYS A 53 8.48 9.56 -0.53
C CYS A 53 8.83 10.31 0.75
N ASP A 54 8.41 11.57 0.79
CA ASP A 54 8.31 12.30 2.05
C ASP A 54 7.19 11.69 2.92
N ASN A 55 7.49 11.45 4.20
CA ASN A 55 6.57 10.78 5.12
C ASN A 55 5.27 11.56 5.34
N ASP A 56 5.35 12.89 5.41
CA ASP A 56 4.18 13.74 5.63
C ASP A 56 3.31 13.78 4.37
N ALA A 57 3.93 13.85 3.18
CA ALA A 57 3.23 13.76 1.91
C ALA A 57 2.54 12.40 1.71
N ALA A 58 3.20 11.29 2.06
CA ALA A 58 2.60 9.96 1.98
C ALA A 58 1.43 9.80 2.96
N TYR A 59 1.58 10.30 4.20
CA TYR A 59 0.51 10.32 5.18
C TYR A 59 -0.69 11.13 4.68
N ALA A 60 -0.47 12.35 4.18
CA ALA A 60 -1.52 13.20 3.65
C ALA A 60 -2.27 12.54 2.47
N PHE A 61 -1.54 11.86 1.57
CA PHE A 61 -2.14 11.11 0.47
C PHE A 61 -3.08 10.01 0.97
N PHE A 62 -2.63 9.17 1.90
CA PHE A 62 -3.49 8.10 2.42
C PHE A 62 -4.68 8.64 3.19
N VAL A 63 -4.51 9.67 4.02
CA VAL A 63 -5.61 10.33 4.73
C VAL A 63 -6.66 10.82 3.73
N GLY A 64 -6.26 11.48 2.65
CA GLY A 64 -7.17 11.95 1.61
C GLY A 64 -7.93 10.80 0.92
N LEU A 65 -7.26 9.67 0.62
CA LEU A 65 -7.93 8.49 0.07
C LEU A 65 -8.96 7.89 1.05
N PHE A 66 -8.66 7.89 2.35
CA PHE A 66 -9.59 7.42 3.37
C PHE A 66 -10.83 8.31 3.47
N GLU A 67 -10.64 9.62 3.56
CA GLU A 67 -11.73 10.59 3.74
C GLU A 67 -12.68 10.61 2.53
N THR A 68 -12.15 10.34 1.34
CA THR A 68 -12.91 10.30 0.09
C THR A 68 -13.50 8.92 -0.22
N GLY A 69 -13.22 7.89 0.60
CA GLY A 69 -13.60 6.51 0.30
C GLY A 69 -12.90 5.93 -0.93
N ALA A 70 -11.82 6.55 -1.39
CA ALA A 70 -11.05 6.19 -2.57
C ALA A 70 -9.86 5.27 -2.26
N PHE A 71 -9.81 4.69 -1.06
CA PHE A 71 -8.78 3.73 -0.65
C PHE A 71 -9.03 2.37 -1.31
N ASN A 72 -8.66 2.25 -2.58
CA ASN A 72 -8.84 1.05 -3.40
C ASN A 72 -7.56 0.70 -4.17
N PHE A 73 -7.51 -0.54 -4.65
CA PHE A 73 -6.39 -1.12 -5.38
C PHE A 73 -5.82 -0.19 -6.46
N GLY A 74 -6.67 0.38 -7.33
CA GLY A 74 -6.19 1.17 -8.46
C GLY A 74 -5.45 2.45 -8.04
N ASN A 75 -5.94 3.14 -7.01
CA ASN A 75 -5.27 4.35 -6.50
C ASN A 75 -3.95 4.01 -5.78
N LEU A 76 -3.91 2.88 -5.08
CA LEU A 76 -2.73 2.43 -4.35
C LEU A 76 -1.64 1.92 -5.30
N GLU A 77 -2.02 1.08 -6.26
CA GLU A 77 -1.14 0.54 -7.30
C GLU A 77 -0.46 1.66 -8.07
N LYS A 78 -1.24 2.65 -8.54
CA LYS A 78 -0.71 3.81 -9.25
C LYS A 78 0.29 4.59 -8.41
N TRP A 79 -0.04 4.86 -7.15
CA TRP A 79 0.83 5.61 -6.26
C TRP A 79 2.13 4.85 -5.95
N ILE A 80 2.07 3.54 -5.69
CA ILE A 80 3.26 2.72 -5.47
C ILE A 80 4.13 2.71 -6.72
N ARG A 81 3.54 2.57 -7.92
CA ARG A 81 4.28 2.57 -9.20
C ARG A 81 5.05 3.87 -9.44
N GLU A 82 4.48 5.00 -9.01
CA GLU A 82 5.13 6.32 -9.13
C GLU A 82 6.31 6.50 -8.17
N LYS A 83 6.31 5.79 -7.04
CA LYS A 83 7.24 6.01 -5.92
C LYS A 83 8.25 4.88 -5.70
N ILE A 84 8.01 3.71 -6.28
CA ILE A 84 8.89 2.55 -6.11
C ILE A 84 10.26 2.78 -6.75
N LYS A 85 11.31 2.42 -6.02
CA LYS A 85 12.70 2.41 -6.48
C LYS A 85 13.36 1.08 -6.12
N PRO A 86 14.29 0.57 -6.95
CA PRO A 86 15.14 -0.54 -6.53
C PRO A 86 16.02 -0.10 -5.34
N LEU A 87 16.22 -1.01 -4.39
CA LEU A 87 17.08 -0.81 -3.21
C LEU A 87 18.55 -0.61 -3.59
#